data_AF-A0A1C7LMC6-F1
#
_entry.id   AF-A0A1C7LMC6-F1
#
_cell.length_a   1.000
_cell.length_b   1.000
_cell.length_c   1.000
_cell.angle_alpha   90.00
_cell.angle_beta   90.00
_cell.angle_gamma   90.00
#
_symmetry.space_group_name_H-M   'P 1'
#
loop_
_entity.id
_entity.type
_entity.pdbx_description
1 polymer ?
#
loop_
_entity_poly.entity_id
_entity_poly.type
_entity_poly.pdbx_seq_one_letter_code
_entity_poly.pdbx_strand_id
1 'polypeptide(L)'
;MYMVCLNLPPHLRYLPENVYLAGVIPGPGKPHLDQLNHFLALIVDELVDFWDPGVEYSRACNFVSGCRALAALVPLVCDVPAARQVAGLGSHNHTYFCSSCRLRSEEIENLEPSTWPPRDLEFHRRSAEEWRTAESVAEREAAFERNGGIRYSELLRLPYWDPTRYVVIDSMHDLYLGIIKNHIREIWGISVNADDGNAEQVAKPSPPRPDAKQMADATHCLIYGSESMLKACGTIKVLMKHLVRWCNQEGLPIQQESQSRKASTAKTPLPPAPTVADLVSPDQLPHGPTEEALEKAEKTLKNAMSEKTLQNKKKDVLIALCERRGLLTGGTKADLAQRLFEWRQLHISTTLGATKVGATDFGAVIVETAEPISTIVGTTTNAGDTNLISGGLRKSHLENQKSVPRALALPERKDPRHGCHALGRQTLEEFHKDRSRMLLPSWITAAPAGFGTTQHGKLSADQWKTVGTINLPVTLIRTWGSETGRRLEMLHNFMDGIEAIEDNWK
;
A
#
# COMPACT_ATOMS: atom_id res chain seq x y z
N MET A 1 -5.34 20.30 6.03
CA MET A 1 -4.54 20.37 7.27
C MET A 1 -5.46 20.86 8.36
N TYR A 2 -5.51 20.11 9.46
CA TYR A 2 -6.33 20.47 10.62
C TYR A 2 -5.41 20.62 11.82
N MET A 3 -5.77 21.54 12.72
CA MET A 3 -5.11 21.71 14.01
C MET A 3 -6.13 21.47 15.11
N VAL A 4 -5.64 20.98 16.25
CA VAL A 4 -6.45 20.61 17.40
C VAL A 4 -5.83 21.20 18.65
N CYS A 5 -6.64 21.85 19.49
CA CYS A 5 -6.17 22.42 20.74
C CYS A 5 -6.01 21.34 21.81
N LEU A 6 -4.75 21.02 22.16
CA LEU A 6 -4.45 19.97 23.14
C LEU A 6 -4.74 20.38 24.59
N ASN A 7 -4.97 21.67 24.85
CA ASN A 7 -5.38 22.17 26.17
C ASN A 7 -6.83 21.77 26.52
N LEU A 8 -7.62 21.35 25.53
CA LEU A 8 -8.95 20.81 25.78
C LEU A 8 -8.88 19.39 26.38
N PRO A 9 -9.84 19.01 27.25
CA PRO A 9 -10.02 17.63 27.68
C PRO A 9 -10.09 16.67 26.47
N PRO A 10 -9.52 15.45 26.56
CA PRO A 10 -9.43 14.52 25.41
C PRO A 10 -10.76 14.28 24.67
N HIS A 11 -11.87 14.17 25.41
CA HIS A 11 -13.21 13.95 24.85
C HIS A 11 -13.78 15.15 24.07
N LEU A 12 -13.17 16.33 24.17
CA LEU A 12 -13.59 17.54 23.44
C LEU A 12 -12.69 17.86 22.24
N ARG A 13 -11.44 17.40 22.24
CA ARG A 13 -10.39 17.79 21.26
C ARG A 13 -10.82 17.61 19.80
N TYR A 14 -11.43 16.48 19.47
CA TYR A 14 -11.75 16.09 18.10
C TYR A 14 -13.22 16.31 17.73
N LEU A 15 -14.00 16.99 18.57
CA LEU A 15 -15.35 17.41 18.19
C LEU A 15 -15.25 18.39 17.01
N PRO A 16 -16.13 18.30 15.99
CA PRO A 16 -16.07 19.15 14.80
C PRO A 16 -15.95 20.65 15.10
N GLU A 17 -16.58 21.12 16.17
CA GLU A 17 -16.54 22.51 16.66
C GLU A 17 -15.18 22.94 17.26
N ASN A 18 -14.33 21.99 17.65
CA ASN A 18 -13.03 22.25 18.29
C ASN A 18 -11.83 21.95 17.37
N VAL A 19 -12.08 21.53 16.12
CA VAL A 19 -11.06 21.27 15.10
C VAL A 19 -10.94 22.47 14.18
N TYR A 20 -9.72 23.01 14.06
CA TYR A 20 -9.44 24.19 13.26
C TYR A 20 -8.95 23.77 11.87
N LEU A 21 -9.61 24.24 10.81
CA LEU A 21 -9.11 24.08 9.45
C LEU A 21 -7.95 25.07 9.22
N ALA A 22 -6.72 24.58 9.33
CA ALA A 22 -5.51 25.39 9.17
C ALA A 22 -5.10 25.61 7.71
N GLY A 23 -5.55 24.75 6.79
CA GLY A 23 -5.29 24.95 5.37
C GLY A 23 -5.81 23.84 4.48
N VAL A 24 -6.11 24.17 3.23
CA VAL A 24 -6.57 23.23 2.21
C VAL A 24 -5.51 23.13 1.13
N ILE A 25 -4.99 21.93 0.93
CA ILE A 25 -4.05 21.64 -0.16
C ILE A 25 -4.88 21.25 -1.38
N PRO A 26 -4.78 21.99 -2.50
CA PRO A 26 -5.58 21.70 -3.69
C PRO A 26 -5.19 20.34 -4.30
N GLY A 27 -6.19 19.54 -4.66
CA GLY A 27 -6.02 18.32 -5.45
C GLY A 27 -5.86 18.60 -6.95
N PRO A 28 -5.84 17.57 -7.83
CA PRO A 28 -6.04 16.14 -7.55
C PRO A 28 -4.74 15.37 -7.21
N GLY A 29 -3.57 16.01 -7.35
CA GLY A 29 -2.26 15.39 -7.09
C GLY A 29 -1.71 15.73 -5.70
N LYS A 30 -0.82 14.87 -5.18
CA LYS A 30 -0.04 15.19 -3.98
C LYS A 30 0.98 16.30 -4.32
N PRO A 31 1.20 17.30 -3.44
CA PRO A 31 2.24 18.31 -3.65
C PRO A 31 3.59 17.65 -3.91
N HIS A 32 4.32 18.17 -4.89
CA HIS A 32 5.63 17.62 -5.25
C HIS A 32 6.68 18.05 -4.23
N LEU A 33 7.44 17.09 -3.69
CA LEU A 33 8.60 17.30 -2.79
C LEU A 33 8.39 18.41 -1.75
N ASP A 34 8.94 19.60 -2.02
CA ASP A 34 9.03 20.79 -1.18
C ASP A 34 7.89 21.80 -1.38
N GLN A 35 6.97 21.59 -2.34
CA GLN A 35 5.81 22.47 -2.53
C GLN A 35 4.93 22.58 -1.27
N LEU A 36 4.96 21.56 -0.43
CA LEU A 36 4.25 21.55 0.84
C LEU A 36 4.76 22.65 1.79
N ASN A 37 6.04 23.03 1.68
CA ASN A 37 6.63 24.11 2.47
C ASN A 37 5.93 25.44 2.21
N HIS A 38 5.47 25.73 0.98
CA HIS A 38 4.72 26.96 0.72
C HIS A 38 3.41 27.06 1.52
N PHE A 39 2.77 25.93 1.79
CA PHE A 39 1.56 25.89 2.62
C PHE A 39 1.90 25.92 4.12
N LEU A 40 2.97 25.24 4.52
CA LEU A 40 3.42 25.21 5.91
C LEU A 40 3.95 26.57 6.36
N ALA A 41 4.63 27.32 5.48
CA ALA A 41 5.22 28.63 5.77
C ALA A 41 4.18 29.58 6.37
N LEU A 42 2.96 29.63 5.81
CA LEU A 42 1.88 30.49 6.29
C LEU A 42 1.51 30.20 7.75
N ILE A 43 1.42 28.92 8.11
CA ILE A 43 1.08 28.49 9.47
C ILE A 43 2.28 28.71 10.40
N VAL A 44 3.49 28.44 9.93
CA VAL A 44 4.72 28.58 10.69
C VAL A 44 5.03 30.05 10.99
N ASP A 45 4.77 30.97 10.06
CA ASP A 45 4.94 32.41 10.25
C ASP A 45 4.16 32.88 11.50
N GLU A 46 2.89 32.51 11.62
CA GLU A 46 2.09 32.83 12.81
C GLU A 46 2.62 32.12 14.07
N LEU A 47 2.95 30.83 13.97
CA LEU A 47 3.39 30.03 15.12
C LEU A 47 4.73 30.48 15.71
N VAL A 48 5.60 31.11 14.93
CA VAL A 48 6.84 31.73 15.43
C VAL A 48 6.49 32.88 16.38
N ASP A 49 5.60 33.79 15.96
CA ASP A 49 5.16 34.92 16.77
C ASP A 49 4.42 34.46 18.04
N PHE A 50 3.63 33.39 17.93
CA PHE A 50 2.96 32.78 19.08
C PHE A 50 3.91 32.09 20.08
N TRP A 51 5.13 31.71 19.68
CA TRP A 51 6.07 31.05 20.58
C TRP A 51 6.90 32.04 21.38
N ASP A 52 7.51 33.01 20.72
CA ASP A 52 8.36 34.03 21.34
C ASP A 52 8.33 35.29 20.48
N PRO A 53 7.80 36.44 20.97
CA PRO A 53 7.42 36.71 22.37
C PRO A 53 6.02 36.22 22.78
N GLY A 54 5.19 35.75 21.85
CA GLY A 54 3.76 35.54 22.04
C GLY A 54 2.90 36.69 21.51
N VAL A 55 1.63 36.41 21.24
CA VAL A 55 0.68 37.38 20.67
C VAL A 55 -0.11 38.08 21.77
N GLU A 56 -0.07 39.41 21.79
CA GLU A 56 -0.80 40.23 22.76
C GLU A 56 -2.20 40.59 22.24
N TYR A 57 -3.22 40.23 23.03
CA TYR A 57 -4.59 40.62 22.81
C TYR A 57 -4.95 41.75 23.77
N SER A 58 -5.50 42.84 23.24
CA SER A 58 -5.94 43.99 24.06
C SER A 58 -7.10 43.66 24.99
N ARG A 59 -7.88 42.61 24.66
CA ARG A 59 -8.99 42.10 25.46
C ARG A 59 -9.33 40.66 25.09
N ALA A 60 -9.70 39.86 26.08
CA ALA A 60 -10.33 38.56 25.90
C ALA A 60 -11.54 38.41 26.86
N CYS A 61 -12.38 37.39 26.66
CA CYS A 61 -13.61 37.18 27.44
C CYS A 61 -13.37 37.26 28.96
N ASN A 62 -12.31 36.59 29.44
CA ASN A 62 -11.93 36.56 30.86
C ASN A 62 -10.84 37.59 31.23
N PHE A 63 -10.32 38.35 30.27
CA PHE A 63 -9.17 39.24 30.46
C PHE A 63 -9.46 40.64 29.87
N VAL A 64 -10.08 41.49 30.69
CA VAL A 64 -10.47 42.85 30.29
C VAL A 64 -9.25 43.75 30.05
N SER A 65 -8.16 43.53 30.78
CA SER A 65 -6.87 44.23 30.62
C SER A 65 -5.98 43.65 29.52
N GLY A 66 -6.52 42.74 28.71
CA GLY A 66 -5.75 42.00 27.71
C GLY A 66 -5.04 40.77 28.26
N CYS A 67 -4.50 39.97 27.36
CA CYS A 67 -3.72 38.77 27.68
C CYS A 67 -2.68 38.49 26.60
N ARG A 68 -1.55 37.89 26.98
CA ARG A 68 -0.60 37.32 26.03
C ARG A 68 -0.91 35.85 25.82
N ALA A 69 -1.10 35.44 24.57
CA ALA A 69 -1.32 34.06 24.19
C ALA A 69 -0.02 33.47 23.63
N LEU A 70 0.28 32.25 24.09
CA LEU A 70 1.37 31.44 23.58
C LEU A 70 0.80 30.19 22.90
N ALA A 71 1.39 29.78 21.79
CA ALA A 71 1.02 28.54 21.11
C ALA A 71 2.26 27.77 20.64
N ALA A 72 2.16 26.44 20.68
CA ALA A 72 3.17 25.53 20.16
C ALA A 72 2.51 24.42 19.35
N LEU A 73 3.09 24.12 18.18
CA LEU A 73 2.68 22.98 17.36
C LEU A 73 3.41 21.72 17.80
N VAL A 74 2.66 20.75 18.32
CA VAL A 74 3.22 19.43 18.66
C VAL A 74 2.66 18.36 17.74
N PRO A 75 2.10 17.21 18.17
CA PRO A 75 2.33 16.03 17.38
C PRO A 75 1.75 16.19 15.97
N LEU A 76 2.63 16.00 14.99
CA LEU A 76 2.24 15.82 13.60
C LEU A 76 1.65 14.42 13.50
N VAL A 77 0.32 14.37 13.40
CA VAL A 77 -0.44 13.13 13.22
C VAL A 77 -0.82 13.01 11.74
N CYS A 78 -0.27 12.02 11.04
CA CYS A 78 -0.65 11.69 9.67
C CYS A 78 -0.10 10.32 9.26
N ASP A 79 -0.58 9.80 8.13
CA ASP A 79 -0.03 8.57 7.56
C ASP A 79 1.47 8.69 7.29
N VAL A 80 2.19 7.56 7.28
CA VAL A 80 3.66 7.56 7.11
C VAL A 80 4.11 8.33 5.85
N PRO A 81 3.46 8.20 4.68
CA PRO A 81 3.83 8.97 3.49
C PRO A 81 3.67 10.48 3.63
N ALA A 82 2.64 10.98 4.33
CA ALA A 82 2.48 12.41 4.60
C ALA A 82 3.44 12.88 5.69
N ALA A 83 3.57 12.12 6.77
CA ALA A 83 4.45 12.42 7.90
C ALA A 83 5.88 12.67 7.44
N ARG A 84 6.39 11.78 6.60
CA ARG A 84 7.75 11.89 6.08
C ARG A 84 7.92 13.07 5.13
N GLN A 85 6.90 13.42 4.34
CA GLN A 85 6.99 14.61 3.50
C GLN A 85 6.98 15.90 4.34
N VAL A 86 6.02 16.03 5.26
CA VAL A 86 5.88 17.21 6.15
C VAL A 86 7.14 17.39 7.02
N ALA A 87 7.71 16.29 7.53
CA ALA A 87 8.89 16.32 8.39
C ALA A 87 10.22 16.40 7.62
N GLY A 88 10.21 16.49 6.29
CA GLY A 88 11.44 16.54 5.50
C GLY A 88 12.27 15.25 5.50
N LEU A 89 11.66 14.09 5.69
CA LEU A 89 12.31 12.78 5.66
C LEU A 89 12.18 12.10 4.29
N GLY A 90 13.02 11.10 4.03
CA GLY A 90 12.96 10.25 2.84
C GLY A 90 11.63 9.50 2.72
N SER A 91 11.38 8.74 1.66
CA SER A 91 10.16 7.92 1.57
C SER A 91 10.15 6.78 2.61
N HIS A 92 9.02 6.10 2.78
CA HIS A 92 8.86 4.97 3.72
C HIS A 92 9.78 3.78 3.39
N ASN A 93 10.18 3.62 2.13
CA ASN A 93 11.09 2.59 1.64
C ASN A 93 12.56 3.08 1.51
N HIS A 94 12.89 4.23 2.08
CA HIS A 94 14.26 4.73 2.12
C HIS A 94 15.13 3.90 3.08
N THR A 95 16.45 3.87 2.88
CA THR A 95 17.41 3.16 3.75
C THR A 95 17.16 3.44 5.22
N TYR A 96 16.95 4.71 5.58
CA TYR A 96 16.53 5.12 6.92
C TYR A 96 15.01 5.34 6.97
N PHE A 97 14.27 4.27 7.28
CA PHE A 97 12.80 4.21 7.20
C PHE A 97 12.08 4.76 8.44
N CYS A 98 12.74 4.76 9.61
CA CYS A 98 12.15 5.22 10.86
C CYS A 98 12.29 6.75 11.04
N SER A 99 11.29 7.38 11.68
CA SER A 99 11.31 8.81 12.05
C SER A 99 12.07 9.09 13.35
N SER A 100 12.24 8.08 14.22
CA SER A 100 12.87 8.23 15.54
C SER A 100 14.29 7.66 15.61
N CYS A 101 14.58 6.58 14.88
CA CYS A 101 15.91 5.97 14.83
C CYS A 101 16.50 6.00 13.41
N ARG A 102 17.80 5.66 13.32
CA ARG A 102 18.58 5.52 12.09
C ARG A 102 18.90 4.06 11.78
N LEU A 103 18.06 3.12 12.22
CA LEU A 103 18.15 1.74 11.78
C LEU A 103 17.98 1.68 10.25
N ARG A 104 18.81 0.87 9.59
CA ARG A 104 18.77 0.71 8.14
C ARG A 104 17.70 -0.31 7.76
N SER A 105 17.12 -0.17 6.58
CA SER A 105 16.10 -1.09 6.06
C SER A 105 16.60 -2.53 5.93
N GLU A 106 17.91 -2.72 5.76
CA GLU A 106 18.57 -4.04 5.76
C GLU A 106 18.55 -4.72 7.13
N GLU A 107 18.39 -3.94 8.20
CA GLU A 107 18.39 -4.35 9.60
C GLU A 107 17.00 -4.25 10.21
N ILE A 108 15.93 -4.16 9.38
CA ILE A 108 14.55 -3.96 9.83
C ILE A 108 14.05 -5.05 10.79
N GLU A 109 14.66 -6.24 10.74
CA GLU A 109 14.37 -7.39 11.64
C GLU A 109 15.08 -7.29 13.00
N ASN A 110 15.87 -6.24 13.24
CA ASN A 110 16.47 -6.02 14.54
C ASN A 110 15.41 -5.49 15.52
N LEU A 111 14.89 -6.38 16.36
CA LEU A 111 13.85 -6.07 17.34
C LEU A 111 14.40 -5.63 18.71
N GLU A 112 15.71 -5.39 18.85
CA GLU A 112 16.35 -5.00 20.11
C GLU A 112 16.53 -3.46 20.18
N PRO A 113 15.64 -2.71 20.84
CA PRO A 113 15.59 -1.26 20.73
C PRO A 113 16.83 -0.56 21.29
N SER A 114 17.50 -1.19 22.25
CA SER A 114 18.74 -0.70 22.85
C SER A 114 19.90 -0.57 21.84
N THR A 115 19.82 -1.30 20.73
CA THR A 115 20.84 -1.27 19.66
C THR A 115 20.53 -0.27 18.55
N TRP A 116 19.34 0.33 18.55
CA TRP A 116 18.91 1.21 17.47
C TRP A 116 19.59 2.57 17.58
N PRO A 117 20.34 3.03 16.54
CA PRO A 117 20.99 4.33 16.61
C PRO A 117 19.92 5.44 16.64
N PRO A 118 19.91 6.34 17.64
CA PRO A 118 18.93 7.42 17.70
C PRO A 118 19.17 8.43 16.58
N ARG A 119 18.12 9.15 16.18
CA ARG A 119 18.29 10.36 15.37
C ARG A 119 18.74 11.51 16.27
N ASP A 120 19.57 12.37 15.70
CA ASP A 120 20.08 13.58 16.35
C ASP A 120 19.43 14.82 15.71
N LEU A 121 18.85 15.68 16.55
CA LEU A 121 18.14 16.88 16.10
C LEU A 121 19.10 17.89 15.46
N GLU A 122 20.29 18.05 16.04
CA GLU A 122 21.28 19.02 15.56
C GLU A 122 21.83 18.60 14.19
N PHE A 123 22.15 17.31 14.03
CA PHE A 123 22.45 16.72 12.73
C PHE A 123 21.31 16.93 11.74
N HIS A 124 20.06 16.69 12.15
CA HIS A 124 18.90 16.88 11.27
C HIS A 124 18.79 18.32 10.77
N ARG A 125 18.90 19.30 11.67
CA ARG A 125 18.84 20.74 11.32
C ARG A 125 19.95 21.13 10.35
N ARG A 126 21.19 20.71 10.62
CA ARG A 126 22.33 20.97 9.74
C ARG A 126 22.15 20.36 8.35
N SER A 127 21.72 19.10 8.28
CA SER A 127 21.47 18.41 7.01
C SER A 127 20.32 19.01 6.21
N ALA A 128 19.26 19.46 6.90
CA ALA A 128 18.14 20.15 6.29
C ALA A 128 18.55 21.52 5.73
N GLU A 129 19.40 22.25 6.46
CA GLU A 129 19.91 23.55 6.00
C GLU A 129 20.85 23.39 4.82
N GLU A 130 21.77 22.42 4.84
CA GLU A 130 22.63 22.09 3.70
C GLU A 130 21.79 21.80 2.45
N TRP A 131 20.70 21.03 2.60
CA TRP A 131 19.77 20.77 1.51
C TRP A 131 19.05 22.05 1.04
N ARG A 132 18.68 22.95 1.95
CA ARG A 132 17.98 24.20 1.62
C ARG A 132 18.87 25.16 0.83
N THR A 133 20.12 25.32 1.25
CA THR A 133 21.07 26.29 0.69
C THR A 133 21.79 25.80 -0.55
N ALA A 134 21.67 24.52 -0.90
CA ALA A 134 22.21 23.96 -2.13
C ALA A 134 21.70 24.72 -3.38
N GLU A 135 22.62 25.05 -4.28
CA GLU A 135 22.40 25.96 -5.41
C GLU A 135 21.74 25.26 -6.60
N SER A 136 21.83 23.93 -6.65
CA SER A 136 21.25 23.12 -7.73
C SER A 136 20.44 21.93 -7.24
N VAL A 137 19.54 21.45 -8.09
CA VAL A 137 18.77 20.22 -7.85
C VAL A 137 19.71 19.02 -7.65
N ALA A 138 20.82 18.95 -8.39
CA ALA A 138 21.80 17.88 -8.27
C ALA A 138 22.51 17.90 -6.91
N GLU A 139 22.85 19.08 -6.41
CA GLU A 139 23.43 19.24 -5.06
C GLU A 139 22.42 18.88 -3.97
N ARG A 140 21.15 19.27 -4.12
CA ARG A 140 20.07 18.85 -3.22
C ARG A 140 19.92 17.34 -3.16
N GLU A 141 19.93 16.67 -4.31
CA GLU A 141 19.91 15.21 -4.36
C GLU A 141 21.15 14.61 -3.67
N ALA A 142 22.34 15.15 -3.93
CA ALA A 142 23.58 14.67 -3.31
C ALA A 142 23.58 14.85 -1.78
N ALA A 143 23.11 15.99 -1.28
CA ALA A 143 22.98 16.27 0.15
C ALA A 143 21.93 15.35 0.79
N PHE A 144 20.79 15.14 0.13
CA PHE A 144 19.74 14.22 0.58
C PHE A 144 20.27 12.80 0.77
N GLU A 145 20.94 12.23 -0.24
CA GLU A 145 21.49 10.87 -0.17
C GLU A 145 22.58 10.76 0.91
N ARG A 146 23.53 11.70 0.94
CA ARG A 146 24.65 11.71 1.89
C ARG A 146 24.17 11.79 3.34
N ASN A 147 23.14 12.59 3.60
CA ASN A 147 22.65 12.84 4.95
C ASN A 147 21.58 11.85 5.43
N GLY A 148 21.34 10.78 4.68
CA GLY A 148 20.41 9.72 5.07
C GLY A 148 18.95 10.09 4.86
N GLY A 149 18.68 10.86 3.82
CA GLY A 149 17.35 11.18 3.34
C GLY A 149 16.68 12.31 4.10
N ILE A 150 17.39 13.40 4.35
CA ILE A 150 16.88 14.59 5.04
C ILE A 150 16.74 15.74 4.03
N ARG A 151 15.62 16.45 4.11
CA ARG A 151 15.27 17.65 3.34
C ARG A 151 14.81 18.74 4.29
N TYR A 152 14.74 19.96 3.77
CA TYR A 152 14.20 21.07 4.51
C TYR A 152 12.68 21.00 4.68
N SER A 153 12.21 21.31 5.89
CA SER A 153 10.81 21.54 6.22
C SER A 153 10.68 22.87 6.95
N GLU A 154 9.64 23.66 6.61
CA GLU A 154 9.33 24.91 7.30
C GLU A 154 9.15 24.74 8.81
N LEU A 155 8.73 23.55 9.25
CA LEU A 155 8.57 23.26 10.69
C LEU A 155 9.88 23.45 11.48
N LEU A 156 11.05 23.36 10.82
CA LEU A 156 12.34 23.61 11.47
C LEU A 156 12.55 25.08 11.85
N ARG A 157 11.76 26.03 11.35
CA ARG A 157 11.80 27.43 11.83
C ARG A 157 11.26 27.57 13.25
N LEU A 158 10.43 26.62 13.70
CA LEU A 158 9.96 26.56 15.08
C LEU A 158 11.12 26.08 15.97
N PRO A 159 11.59 26.89 16.94
CA PRO A 159 12.78 26.54 17.74
C PRO A 159 12.63 25.26 18.56
N TYR A 160 11.40 24.99 19.01
CA TYR A 160 11.05 23.83 19.83
C TYR A 160 10.73 22.58 19.01
N TRP A 161 10.59 22.69 17.68
CA TRP A 161 10.18 21.57 16.85
C TRP A 161 11.29 20.52 16.74
N ASP A 162 10.92 19.27 17.05
CA ASP A 162 11.79 18.11 16.93
C ASP A 162 11.08 17.01 16.10
N PRO A 163 11.46 16.82 14.82
CA PRO A 163 10.84 15.81 13.98
C PRO A 163 11.11 14.37 14.45
N THR A 164 12.09 14.15 15.33
CA THR A 164 12.39 12.81 15.87
C THR A 164 11.41 12.39 16.98
N ARG A 165 10.75 13.38 17.60
CA ARG A 165 9.83 13.20 18.73
C ARG A 165 8.38 13.55 18.40
N TYR A 166 8.17 14.56 17.56
CA TYR A 166 6.83 15.11 17.30
C TYR A 166 6.18 14.54 16.04
N VAL A 167 6.90 13.73 15.25
CA VAL A 167 6.29 12.91 14.21
C VAL A 167 5.79 11.62 14.87
N VAL A 168 4.51 11.59 15.19
CA VAL A 168 3.90 10.45 15.90
C VAL A 168 3.35 9.42 14.92
N ILE A 169 3.24 8.18 15.39
CA ILE A 169 2.64 7.09 14.64
C ILE A 169 1.13 7.28 14.63
N ASP A 170 0.53 7.28 13.43
CA ASP A 170 -0.91 7.38 13.28
C ASP A 170 -1.61 6.07 13.64
N SER A 171 -2.26 6.06 14.81
CA SER A 171 -3.05 4.93 15.31
C SER A 171 -4.05 4.37 14.29
N MET A 172 -4.64 5.22 13.45
CA MET A 172 -5.68 4.84 12.52
C MET A 172 -5.11 3.98 11.38
N HIS A 173 -4.07 4.48 10.73
CA HIS A 173 -3.47 3.85 9.55
C HIS A 173 -2.47 2.75 9.91
N ASP A 174 -1.69 2.94 10.97
CA ASP A 174 -0.65 1.99 11.35
C ASP A 174 -1.19 0.91 12.26
N LEU A 175 -1.84 1.27 13.38
CA LEU A 175 -2.27 0.27 14.36
C LEU A 175 -3.53 -0.48 13.90
N TYR A 176 -4.60 0.23 13.53
CA TYR A 176 -5.88 -0.43 13.21
C TYR A 176 -5.90 -1.00 11.77
N LEU A 177 -5.55 -0.19 10.77
CA LEU A 177 -5.55 -0.61 9.36
C LEU A 177 -4.30 -1.37 8.93
N GLY A 178 -3.18 -1.19 9.66
CA GLY A 178 -1.94 -1.92 9.46
C GLY A 178 -1.93 -3.17 10.33
N ILE A 179 -1.56 -3.04 11.61
CA ILE A 179 -1.28 -4.15 12.53
C ILE A 179 -2.50 -5.05 12.75
N ILE A 180 -3.61 -4.54 13.29
CA ILE A 180 -4.79 -5.36 13.64
C ILE A 180 -5.33 -6.07 12.40
N LYS A 181 -5.57 -5.31 11.33
CA LYS A 181 -6.07 -5.86 10.06
C LYS A 181 -5.13 -6.93 9.50
N ASN A 182 -3.82 -6.68 9.46
CA ASN A 182 -2.83 -7.62 8.92
C ASN A 182 -2.75 -8.88 9.78
N HIS A 183 -2.74 -8.73 11.10
CA HIS A 183 -2.73 -9.83 12.05
C HIS A 183 -3.94 -10.75 11.83
N ILE A 184 -5.14 -10.18 11.76
CA ILE A 184 -6.37 -10.94 11.58
C ILE A 184 -6.47 -11.58 10.19
N ARG A 185 -6.14 -10.84 9.12
CA ARG A 185 -6.39 -11.31 7.74
C ARG A 185 -5.24 -12.13 7.15
N GLU A 186 -4.00 -11.71 7.35
CA GLU A 186 -2.84 -12.30 6.68
C GLU A 186 -2.10 -13.29 7.59
N ILE A 187 -1.97 -12.98 8.89
CA ILE A 187 -1.26 -13.88 9.83
C ILE A 187 -2.19 -15.01 10.28
N TRP A 188 -3.36 -14.67 10.80
CA TRP A 188 -4.32 -15.67 11.29
C TRP A 188 -5.16 -16.30 10.19
N GLY A 189 -5.50 -15.52 9.17
CA GLY A 189 -6.48 -15.94 8.18
C GLY A 189 -7.89 -15.94 8.75
N ILE A 190 -8.83 -15.46 7.94
CA ILE A 190 -10.26 -15.40 8.27
C ILE A 190 -11.09 -15.99 7.12
N SER A 191 -11.96 -16.94 7.43
CA SER A 191 -12.85 -17.53 6.42
C SER A 191 -14.07 -18.18 7.05
N VAL A 192 -15.25 -17.70 6.68
CA VAL A 192 -16.55 -18.32 7.06
C VAL A 192 -16.75 -19.70 6.44
N ASN A 193 -16.01 -20.02 5.37
CA ASN A 193 -16.16 -21.28 4.64
C ASN A 193 -15.17 -22.36 5.11
N ALA A 194 -14.11 -21.98 5.82
CA ALA A 194 -13.10 -22.91 6.32
C ALA A 194 -13.38 -23.31 7.77
N ASP A 195 -12.98 -24.52 8.14
CA ASP A 195 -12.97 -24.92 9.53
C ASP A 195 -11.85 -24.21 10.29
N ASP A 196 -12.03 -24.10 11.60
CA ASP A 196 -11.06 -23.48 12.50
C ASP A 196 -9.73 -24.22 12.49
N GLY A 197 -8.68 -23.43 12.29
CA GLY A 197 -7.31 -23.87 12.28
C GLY A 197 -6.49 -23.27 13.40
N ASN A 198 -5.18 -23.47 13.32
CA ASN A 198 -4.21 -22.92 14.25
C ASN A 198 -3.21 -21.97 13.55
N ALA A 199 -3.49 -21.56 12.31
CA ALA A 199 -2.64 -20.69 11.49
C ALA A 199 -1.16 -21.14 11.46
N GLU A 200 -0.90 -22.46 11.40
CA GLU A 200 0.47 -22.97 11.20
C GLU A 200 0.98 -22.75 9.77
N GLN A 201 0.08 -22.65 8.81
CA GLN A 201 0.40 -22.40 7.41
C GLN A 201 0.08 -20.93 7.13
N VAL A 202 1.10 -20.07 7.08
CA VAL A 202 0.90 -18.67 6.66
C VAL A 202 0.43 -18.68 5.21
N ALA A 203 -0.67 -17.99 4.91
CA ALA A 203 -1.29 -17.97 3.57
C ALA A 203 -0.33 -17.49 2.46
N LYS A 204 0.72 -16.75 2.82
CA LYS A 204 1.87 -16.40 1.96
C LYS A 204 3.16 -16.52 2.78
N PRO A 205 4.01 -17.54 2.57
CA PRO A 205 5.33 -17.53 3.18
C PRO A 205 6.10 -16.29 2.70
N SER A 206 6.85 -15.64 3.60
CA SER A 206 7.85 -14.67 3.18
C SER A 206 8.76 -15.32 2.14
N PRO A 207 9.09 -14.65 1.03
CA PRO A 207 10.06 -15.20 0.10
C PRO A 207 11.34 -15.49 0.88
N PRO A 208 11.91 -16.69 0.78
CA PRO A 208 13.12 -17.04 1.52
C PRO A 208 14.21 -16.04 1.17
N ARG A 209 14.96 -15.59 2.18
CA ARG A 209 16.16 -14.79 1.95
C ARG A 209 17.06 -15.58 0.98
N PRO A 210 17.56 -14.98 -0.10
CA PRO A 210 18.42 -15.70 -1.02
C PRO A 210 19.63 -16.27 -0.28
N ASP A 211 19.96 -17.52 -0.56
CA ASP A 211 21.12 -18.17 0.06
C ASP A 211 22.44 -17.53 -0.41
N ALA A 212 23.55 -17.84 0.28
CA ALA A 212 24.85 -17.24 -0.03
C ALA A 212 25.30 -17.47 -1.48
N LYS A 213 24.86 -18.58 -2.10
CA LYS A 213 25.15 -18.89 -3.50
C LYS A 213 24.27 -18.03 -4.42
N GLN A 214 22.98 -17.89 -4.15
CA GLN A 214 22.09 -17.01 -4.89
C GLN A 214 22.55 -15.54 -4.80
N MET A 215 23.04 -15.12 -3.62
CA MET A 215 23.65 -13.81 -3.42
C MET A 215 24.95 -13.65 -4.22
N ALA A 216 25.80 -14.68 -4.26
CA ALA A 216 27.04 -14.68 -5.04
C ALA A 216 26.77 -14.69 -6.55
N ASP A 217 25.82 -15.48 -7.02
CA ASP A 217 25.42 -15.57 -8.42
C ASP A 217 24.78 -14.25 -8.89
N ALA A 218 23.97 -13.61 -8.03
CA ALA A 218 23.44 -12.27 -8.27
C ALA A 218 24.56 -11.23 -8.31
N THR A 219 25.53 -11.30 -7.40
CA THR A 219 26.71 -10.41 -7.38
C THR A 219 27.57 -10.61 -8.64
N HIS A 220 27.75 -11.84 -9.10
CA HIS A 220 28.46 -12.14 -10.34
C HIS A 220 27.71 -11.60 -11.56
N CYS A 221 26.39 -11.79 -11.63
CA CYS A 221 25.56 -11.20 -12.68
C CYS A 221 25.56 -9.67 -12.64
N LEU A 222 25.70 -9.08 -11.45
CA LEU A 222 25.79 -7.64 -11.26
C LEU A 222 27.10 -7.05 -11.80
N ILE A 223 28.22 -7.71 -11.48
CA ILE A 223 29.57 -7.21 -11.79
C ILE A 223 30.00 -7.62 -13.21
N TYR A 224 29.63 -8.81 -13.65
CA TYR A 224 30.12 -9.42 -14.89
C TYR A 224 29.01 -9.80 -15.89
N GLY A 225 27.73 -9.63 -15.53
CA GLY A 225 26.61 -10.03 -16.37
C GLY A 225 26.30 -9.04 -17.50
N SER A 226 25.74 -9.55 -18.59
CA SER A 226 25.23 -8.76 -19.70
C SER A 226 23.86 -8.17 -19.35
N GLU A 227 23.40 -7.18 -20.12
CA GLU A 227 22.08 -6.58 -19.94
C GLU A 227 20.94 -7.61 -20.02
N SER A 228 21.11 -8.66 -20.83
CA SER A 228 20.19 -9.79 -20.93
C SER A 228 20.17 -10.67 -19.68
N MET A 229 21.34 -10.94 -19.07
CA MET A 229 21.43 -11.67 -17.80
C MET A 229 20.78 -10.89 -16.66
N LEU A 230 21.00 -9.57 -16.60
CA LEU A 230 20.34 -8.69 -15.64
C LEU A 230 18.82 -8.65 -15.83
N LYS A 231 18.32 -8.61 -17.08
CA LYS A 231 16.87 -8.67 -17.35
C LYS A 231 16.25 -10.03 -16.96
N ALA A 232 17.03 -11.11 -17.02
CA ALA A 232 16.58 -12.46 -16.65
C ALA A 232 16.45 -12.66 -15.12
N CYS A 233 17.12 -11.81 -14.32
CA CYS A 233 17.05 -11.86 -12.85
C CYS A 233 15.77 -11.25 -12.24
N GLY A 234 14.76 -10.88 -13.05
CA GLY A 234 13.42 -10.52 -12.57
C GLY A 234 13.04 -9.04 -12.76
N THR A 235 12.31 -8.45 -11.79
CA THR A 235 11.71 -7.10 -11.86
C THR A 235 12.76 -5.98 -11.73
N ILE A 236 13.81 -6.05 -12.54
CA ILE A 236 15.03 -5.21 -12.51
C ILE A 236 14.85 -3.87 -13.22
N LYS A 237 13.70 -3.62 -13.87
CA LYS A 237 13.40 -2.35 -14.55
C LYS A 237 13.53 -1.09 -13.68
N VAL A 238 13.34 -1.21 -12.36
CA VAL A 238 13.49 -0.08 -11.42
C VAL A 238 14.93 0.02 -10.89
N LEU A 239 15.65 -1.10 -10.78
CA LEU A 239 17.00 -1.17 -10.22
C LEU A 239 18.10 -0.76 -11.21
N MET A 240 17.90 -0.94 -12.53
CA MET A 240 18.94 -0.65 -13.54
C MET A 240 19.47 0.80 -13.51
N LYS A 241 18.62 1.79 -13.21
CA LYS A 241 19.03 3.21 -13.17
C LYS A 241 19.98 3.52 -12.01
N HIS A 242 19.80 2.83 -10.87
CA HIS A 242 20.63 3.00 -9.69
C HIS A 242 21.89 2.12 -9.74
N LEU A 243 21.79 0.94 -10.37
CA LEU A 243 22.89 0.01 -10.60
C LEU A 243 24.04 0.65 -11.38
N VAL A 244 23.73 1.29 -12.52
CA VAL A 244 24.76 1.92 -13.37
C VAL A 244 25.46 3.06 -12.62
N ARG A 245 24.70 3.83 -11.82
CA ARG A 245 25.26 4.90 -10.98
C ARG A 245 26.17 4.34 -9.88
N TRP A 246 25.78 3.26 -9.23
CA TRP A 246 26.56 2.59 -8.20
C TRP A 246 27.83 1.93 -8.77
N CYS A 247 27.73 1.20 -9.89
CA CYS A 247 28.90 0.61 -10.55
C CYS A 247 29.93 1.68 -10.97
N ASN A 248 29.46 2.84 -11.44
CA ASN A 248 30.35 3.97 -11.76
C ASN A 248 31.00 4.60 -10.52
N GLN A 249 30.32 4.61 -9.37
CA GLN A 249 30.86 5.12 -8.11
C GLN A 249 31.92 4.20 -7.51
N GLU A 250 31.74 2.89 -7.63
CA GLU A 250 32.67 1.87 -7.11
C GLU A 250 33.80 1.49 -8.09
N GLY A 251 33.86 2.14 -9.27
CA GLY A 251 34.89 1.87 -10.28
C GLY A 251 34.79 0.49 -10.92
N LEU A 252 33.60 -0.12 -10.93
CA LEU A 252 33.38 -1.47 -11.46
C LEU A 252 33.26 -1.45 -12.99
N PRO A 253 33.90 -2.41 -13.70
CA PRO A 253 33.91 -2.44 -15.16
C PRO A 253 32.54 -2.86 -15.71
N ILE A 254 31.78 -1.92 -16.27
CA ILE A 254 30.58 -2.24 -17.05
C ILE A 254 31.05 -2.63 -18.46
N GLN A 255 30.84 -3.89 -18.88
CA GLN A 255 31.02 -4.27 -20.28
C GLN A 255 29.99 -3.51 -21.13
N GLN A 256 30.42 -2.42 -21.76
CA GLN A 256 29.68 -1.84 -22.87
C GLN A 256 29.75 -2.85 -24.02
N GLU A 257 28.59 -3.34 -24.48
CA GLU A 257 28.51 -4.04 -25.75
C GLU A 257 29.17 -3.16 -26.82
N SER A 258 30.21 -3.71 -27.42
CA SER A 258 30.97 -3.06 -28.47
C SER A 258 30.04 -2.75 -29.64
N GLN A 259 29.70 -1.46 -29.80
CA GLN A 259 29.12 -0.94 -31.05
C GLN A 259 30.20 -0.96 -32.14
N SER A 260 30.57 -2.15 -32.59
CA SER A 260 31.31 -2.37 -33.82
C SER A 260 30.30 -2.53 -34.95
N ARG A 261 29.98 -1.42 -35.61
CA ARG A 261 29.77 -1.25 -37.06
C ARG A 261 29.05 0.07 -37.34
N LYS A 262 29.84 1.12 -37.54
CA LYS A 262 29.78 2.01 -38.72
C LYS A 262 30.96 2.98 -38.64
N ALA A 263 31.93 2.74 -39.51
CA ALA A 263 33.11 3.57 -39.64
C ALA A 263 32.79 4.87 -40.39
N SER A 264 33.56 5.89 -40.03
CA SER A 264 34.01 7.03 -40.84
C SER A 264 33.04 8.18 -41.10
N THR A 265 33.24 9.26 -40.35
CA THR A 265 33.58 10.57 -40.95
C THR A 265 34.28 11.45 -39.91
N ALA A 266 35.33 12.14 -40.35
CA ALA A 266 36.31 12.83 -39.53
C ALA A 266 35.75 14.04 -38.77
N LYS A 267 36.37 14.35 -37.62
CA LYS A 267 36.13 15.55 -36.82
C LYS A 267 36.46 16.82 -37.61
N THR A 268 35.53 17.76 -37.64
CA THR A 268 35.78 19.19 -37.91
C THR A 268 35.51 19.98 -36.60
N PRO A 269 36.29 21.01 -36.25
CA PRO A 269 36.07 21.76 -35.01
C PRO A 269 34.74 22.51 -35.04
N LEU A 270 33.99 22.49 -33.93
CA LEU A 270 32.78 23.31 -33.79
C LEU A 270 33.14 24.81 -33.73
N PRO A 271 32.37 25.69 -34.41
CA PRO A 271 32.45 27.13 -34.22
C PRO A 271 31.82 27.55 -32.88
N PRO A 272 32.15 28.75 -32.36
CA PRO A 272 31.65 29.23 -31.06
C PRO A 272 30.14 29.50 -31.08
N ALA A 273 29.52 29.37 -29.91
CA ALA A 273 28.08 29.44 -29.70
C ALA A 273 27.44 30.77 -30.19
N PRO A 274 26.26 30.74 -30.84
CA PRO A 274 25.55 31.95 -31.22
C PRO A 274 24.86 32.61 -30.00
N THR A 275 24.83 33.94 -30.04
CA THR A 275 24.18 34.83 -29.06
C THR A 275 22.69 35.01 -29.33
N VAL A 276 21.98 35.59 -28.34
CA VAL A 276 20.52 35.69 -28.12
C VAL A 276 19.71 36.43 -29.23
N ALA A 277 20.25 36.64 -30.42
CA ALA A 277 19.57 37.36 -31.51
C ALA A 277 18.93 36.47 -32.61
N ASP A 278 19.08 35.14 -32.56
CA ASP A 278 18.55 34.23 -33.61
C ASP A 278 17.14 33.68 -33.31
N LEU A 279 16.45 34.21 -32.30
CA LEU A 279 15.04 33.88 -32.05
C LEU A 279 14.14 34.65 -33.01
N VAL A 280 13.97 34.15 -34.24
CA VAL A 280 12.68 33.96 -34.93
C VAL A 280 12.96 33.15 -36.21
N SER A 281 12.42 31.93 -36.29
CA SER A 281 12.02 31.36 -37.58
C SER A 281 10.70 30.59 -37.42
N PRO A 282 9.72 30.85 -38.31
CA PRO A 282 8.38 30.28 -38.25
C PRO A 282 8.35 28.95 -39.02
N ASP A 283 8.54 27.83 -38.32
CA ASP A 283 8.01 26.53 -38.78
C ASP A 283 8.31 25.43 -37.74
N GLN A 284 7.35 25.17 -36.86
CA GLN A 284 7.21 23.87 -36.21
C GLN A 284 5.74 23.50 -36.16
N LEU A 285 5.25 22.91 -37.25
CA LEU A 285 4.02 22.11 -37.24
C LEU A 285 4.23 20.89 -36.32
N PRO A 286 3.24 20.50 -35.50
CA PRO A 286 3.37 19.38 -34.58
C PRO A 286 3.48 18.06 -35.35
N HIS A 287 4.58 17.32 -35.13
CA HIS A 287 4.74 15.96 -35.65
C HIS A 287 3.62 15.05 -35.15
N GLY A 288 2.86 14.45 -36.07
CA GLY A 288 1.81 13.48 -35.78
C GLY A 288 2.33 12.17 -35.14
N PRO A 289 1.43 11.32 -34.63
CA PRO A 289 1.81 10.06 -33.98
C PRO A 289 2.56 9.11 -34.94
N THR A 290 3.59 8.43 -34.44
CA THR A 290 4.38 7.47 -35.25
C THR A 290 3.54 6.26 -35.69
N GLU A 291 3.81 5.73 -36.89
CA GLU A 291 3.07 4.57 -37.43
C GLU A 291 3.16 3.33 -36.53
N GLU A 292 4.30 3.08 -35.87
CA GLU A 292 4.42 2.00 -34.89
C GLU A 292 3.44 2.16 -33.70
N ALA A 293 3.22 3.40 -33.25
CA ALA A 293 2.28 3.68 -32.17
C ALA A 293 0.83 3.45 -32.63
N LEU A 294 0.52 3.77 -33.89
CA LEU A 294 -0.77 3.50 -34.51
C LEU A 294 -1.03 2.00 -34.66
N GLU A 295 -0.07 1.23 -35.18
CA GLU A 295 -0.20 -0.23 -35.31
C GLU A 295 -0.40 -0.94 -33.97
N LYS A 296 0.34 -0.51 -32.93
CA LYS A 296 0.18 -1.07 -31.59
C LYS A 296 -1.18 -0.73 -30.98
N ALA A 297 -1.68 0.47 -31.23
CA ALA A 297 -2.99 0.88 -30.78
C ALA A 297 -4.12 0.16 -31.57
N GLU A 298 -3.91 -0.12 -32.85
CA GLU A 298 -4.78 -0.92 -33.71
C GLU A 298 -4.93 -2.36 -33.20
N LYS A 299 -3.81 -3.02 -32.86
CA LYS A 299 -3.83 -4.35 -32.23
C LYS A 299 -4.55 -4.33 -30.88
N THR A 300 -4.37 -3.25 -30.11
CA THR A 300 -5.06 -3.08 -28.82
C THR A 300 -6.57 -2.95 -29.01
N LEU A 301 -7.01 -2.18 -30.01
CA LEU A 301 -8.43 -2.03 -30.35
C LEU A 301 -9.06 -3.36 -30.75
N LYS A 302 -8.41 -4.14 -31.62
CA LYS A 302 -8.91 -5.46 -32.03
C LYS A 302 -9.19 -6.42 -30.88
N ASN A 303 -8.37 -6.36 -29.81
CA ASN A 303 -8.42 -7.29 -28.68
C ASN A 303 -9.00 -6.68 -27.39
N ALA A 304 -9.45 -5.43 -27.41
CA ALA A 304 -9.93 -4.75 -26.21
C ALA A 304 -11.22 -5.41 -25.67
N MET A 305 -11.24 -5.70 -24.36
CA MET A 305 -12.44 -6.24 -23.68
C MET A 305 -13.27 -5.14 -23.00
N SER A 306 -12.74 -3.91 -22.90
CA SER A 306 -13.42 -2.73 -22.34
C SER A 306 -12.87 -1.43 -22.93
N GLU A 307 -13.63 -0.32 -22.88
CA GLU A 307 -13.15 1.00 -23.31
C GLU A 307 -11.94 1.48 -22.50
N LYS A 308 -11.83 1.05 -21.22
CA LYS A 308 -10.73 1.40 -20.32
C LYS A 308 -9.37 0.93 -20.86
N THR A 309 -9.34 -0.15 -21.63
CA THR A 309 -8.12 -0.67 -22.26
C THR A 309 -7.54 0.31 -23.29
N LEU A 310 -8.39 1.13 -23.93
CA LEU A 310 -8.00 2.11 -24.95
C LEU A 310 -7.61 3.46 -24.35
N GLN A 311 -8.13 3.82 -23.18
CA GLN A 311 -7.84 5.08 -22.49
C GLN A 311 -6.35 5.23 -22.10
N ASN A 312 -5.62 4.11 -22.02
CA ASN A 312 -4.18 4.08 -21.75
C ASN A 312 -3.31 4.57 -22.94
N LYS A 313 -3.90 4.86 -24.12
CA LYS A 313 -3.17 5.40 -25.27
C LYS A 313 -3.06 6.93 -25.21
N LYS A 314 -2.09 7.47 -25.95
CA LYS A 314 -1.93 8.93 -26.08
C LYS A 314 -3.11 9.52 -26.89
N LYS A 315 -3.45 10.79 -26.62
CA LYS A 315 -4.67 11.41 -27.17
C LYS A 315 -4.59 11.61 -28.68
N ASP A 316 -3.43 12.04 -29.18
CA ASP A 316 -3.07 12.12 -30.60
C ASP A 316 -3.25 10.80 -31.35
N VAL A 317 -2.84 9.68 -30.75
CA VAL A 317 -3.01 8.33 -31.32
C VAL A 317 -4.49 7.94 -31.39
N LEU A 318 -5.28 8.27 -30.36
CA LEU A 318 -6.73 8.02 -30.36
C LEU A 318 -7.47 8.90 -31.38
N ILE A 319 -7.06 10.16 -31.53
CA ILE A 319 -7.57 11.07 -32.55
C ILE A 319 -7.29 10.51 -33.94
N ALA A 320 -6.05 10.13 -34.24
CA ALA A 320 -5.68 9.54 -35.52
C ALA A 320 -6.41 8.22 -35.81
N LEU A 321 -6.69 7.39 -34.80
CA LEU A 321 -7.52 6.18 -34.94
C LEU A 321 -8.99 6.50 -35.25
N CYS A 322 -9.55 7.56 -34.65
CA CYS A 322 -10.89 8.05 -34.95
C CYS A 322 -10.96 8.63 -36.38
N GLU A 323 -9.96 9.42 -36.79
CA GLU A 323 -9.86 9.99 -38.15
C GLU A 323 -9.82 8.90 -39.22
N ARG A 324 -8.99 7.87 -39.03
CA ARG A 324 -8.92 6.70 -39.95
C ARG A 324 -10.24 5.96 -40.11
N ARG A 325 -11.20 6.17 -39.22
CA ARG A 325 -12.51 5.50 -39.19
C ARG A 325 -13.69 6.45 -39.44
N GLY A 326 -13.42 7.72 -39.76
CA GLY A 326 -14.45 8.73 -39.95
C GLY A 326 -15.26 9.04 -38.69
N LEU A 327 -14.71 8.80 -37.49
CA LEU A 327 -15.35 9.10 -36.21
C LEU A 327 -15.02 10.52 -35.75
N LEU A 328 -15.91 11.11 -34.95
CA LEU A 328 -15.69 12.42 -34.34
C LEU A 328 -14.43 12.42 -33.46
N THR A 329 -13.57 13.43 -33.64
CA THR A 329 -12.24 13.55 -32.99
C THR A 329 -12.20 14.49 -31.79
N GLY A 330 -13.29 15.22 -31.52
CA GLY A 330 -13.41 16.12 -30.37
C GLY A 330 -13.72 15.38 -29.06
N GLY A 331 -13.23 15.89 -27.93
CA GLY A 331 -13.54 15.38 -26.59
C GLY A 331 -12.33 14.96 -25.75
N THR A 332 -12.62 14.31 -24.63
CA THR A 332 -11.62 13.72 -23.72
C THR A 332 -11.11 12.39 -24.25
N LYS A 333 -10.04 11.84 -23.65
CA LYS A 333 -9.55 10.49 -24.01
C LYS A 333 -10.59 9.40 -23.77
N ALA A 334 -11.44 9.58 -22.75
CA ALA A 334 -12.51 8.63 -22.44
C ALA A 334 -13.56 8.62 -23.57
N ASP A 335 -13.95 9.80 -24.06
CA ASP A 335 -14.92 9.93 -25.15
C ASP A 335 -14.40 9.28 -26.45
N LEU A 336 -13.12 9.50 -26.78
CA LEU A 336 -12.49 8.90 -27.96
C LEU A 336 -12.36 7.38 -27.82
N ALA A 337 -11.97 6.88 -26.64
CA ALA A 337 -11.87 5.45 -26.36
C ALA A 337 -13.23 4.74 -26.40
N GLN A 338 -14.26 5.39 -25.87
CA GLN A 338 -15.64 4.89 -25.89
C GLN A 338 -16.14 4.75 -27.33
N ARG A 339 -15.99 5.79 -28.17
CA ARG A 339 -16.40 5.76 -29.58
C ARG A 339 -15.67 4.70 -30.39
N LEU A 340 -14.36 4.54 -30.19
CA LEU A 340 -13.58 3.49 -30.85
C LEU A 340 -14.04 2.09 -30.44
N PHE A 341 -14.37 1.91 -29.15
CA PHE A 341 -14.87 0.64 -28.64
C PHE A 341 -16.27 0.32 -29.19
N GLU A 342 -17.19 1.29 -29.19
CA GLU A 342 -18.54 1.15 -29.76
C GLU A 342 -18.48 0.84 -31.26
N TRP A 343 -17.64 1.55 -32.02
CA TRP A 343 -17.41 1.29 -33.44
C TRP A 343 -16.97 -0.16 -33.67
N ARG A 344 -16.04 -0.67 -32.86
CA ARG A 344 -15.58 -2.07 -32.94
C ARG A 344 -16.72 -3.04 -32.65
N GLN A 345 -17.53 -2.81 -31.61
CA GLN A 345 -18.64 -3.70 -31.27
C GLN A 345 -19.66 -3.80 -32.41
N LEU A 346 -19.99 -2.66 -33.04
CA LEU A 346 -20.85 -2.59 -34.22
C LEU A 346 -20.28 -3.36 -35.42
N HIS A 347 -18.97 -3.32 -35.63
CA HIS A 347 -18.29 -3.98 -36.75
C HIS A 347 -17.92 -5.45 -36.49
N ILE A 348 -17.97 -5.92 -35.23
CA ILE A 348 -17.90 -7.36 -34.90
C ILE A 348 -19.28 -8.02 -35.11
N SER A 349 -20.38 -7.30 -34.80
CA SER A 349 -21.74 -7.78 -35.01
C SER A 349 -22.10 -8.00 -36.49
N THR A 350 -21.42 -7.32 -37.41
CA THR A 350 -21.64 -7.45 -38.86
C THR A 350 -20.95 -8.67 -39.46
N THR A 351 -20.00 -9.30 -38.75
CA THR A 351 -19.28 -10.51 -39.19
C THR A 351 -19.95 -11.81 -38.72
N LEU A 352 -20.93 -11.72 -37.81
CA LEU A 352 -21.67 -12.86 -37.24
C LEU A 352 -23.17 -12.87 -37.59
N GLY A 353 -23.67 -11.85 -38.27
CA GLY A 353 -25.09 -11.68 -38.61
C GLY A 353 -25.46 -12.18 -40.01
N ALA A 354 -25.30 -13.48 -40.28
CA ALA A 354 -25.90 -14.14 -41.43
C ALA A 354 -26.64 -15.42 -41.00
N THR A 355 -27.61 -15.32 -40.08
CA THR A 355 -28.86 -16.10 -40.16
C THR A 355 -29.91 -15.63 -39.15
N LYS A 356 -31.13 -15.45 -39.68
CA LYS A 356 -32.47 -15.48 -39.05
C LYS A 356 -32.94 -14.27 -38.22
N VAL A 357 -33.51 -13.35 -39.02
CA VAL A 357 -34.83 -12.71 -38.91
C VAL A 357 -35.86 -13.38 -37.99
N GLY A 358 -36.60 -12.51 -37.28
CA GLY A 358 -37.96 -12.68 -36.76
C GLY A 358 -38.01 -12.56 -35.24
N ALA A 359 -38.87 -11.78 -34.59
CA ALA A 359 -39.79 -10.71 -34.96
C ALA A 359 -40.18 -10.01 -33.63
N THR A 360 -40.56 -8.74 -33.72
CA THR A 360 -41.33 -7.94 -32.75
C THR A 360 -42.60 -8.69 -32.28
N ASP A 361 -43.32 -8.44 -31.18
CA ASP A 361 -43.67 -7.20 -30.50
C ASP A 361 -44.54 -7.47 -29.23
N PHE A 362 -44.77 -6.43 -28.41
CA PHE A 362 -45.86 -6.17 -27.43
C PHE A 362 -46.28 -7.16 -26.31
N GLY A 363 -46.42 -6.59 -25.09
CA GLY A 363 -46.85 -7.28 -23.88
C GLY A 363 -48.35 -7.28 -23.60
N ALA A 364 -48.73 -7.88 -22.47
CA ALA A 364 -49.97 -7.62 -21.75
C ALA A 364 -49.92 -8.22 -20.33
N VAL A 365 -50.55 -7.49 -19.42
CA VAL A 365 -50.90 -7.79 -18.03
C VAL A 365 -52.07 -8.80 -17.95
N ILE A 366 -52.16 -9.59 -16.86
CA ILE A 366 -53.34 -10.14 -16.12
C ILE A 366 -52.80 -11.31 -15.26
N VAL A 367 -52.69 -11.24 -13.92
CA VAL A 367 -53.68 -11.31 -12.81
C VAL A 367 -54.32 -12.70 -12.60
N GLU A 368 -54.05 -13.24 -11.40
CA GLU A 368 -54.78 -14.24 -10.57
C GLU A 368 -55.10 -15.66 -11.09
N THR A 369 -54.66 -16.70 -10.34
CA THR A 369 -55.48 -17.39 -9.32
C THR A 369 -54.83 -18.70 -8.82
N ALA A 370 -54.90 -18.89 -7.50
CA ALA A 370 -55.16 -20.11 -6.71
C ALA A 370 -54.47 -21.47 -6.99
N GLU A 371 -53.74 -21.91 -5.94
CA GLU A 371 -53.50 -23.25 -5.35
C GLU A 371 -54.61 -24.36 -5.49
N PRO A 372 -54.48 -25.60 -4.92
CA PRO A 372 -53.33 -26.49 -4.57
C PRO A 372 -53.59 -28.01 -4.90
N ILE A 373 -52.69 -28.91 -4.42
CA ILE A 373 -52.94 -30.24 -3.78
C ILE A 373 -52.24 -31.50 -4.40
N SER A 374 -51.71 -32.30 -3.44
CA SER A 374 -51.31 -33.72 -3.41
C SER A 374 -49.87 -34.01 -3.84
N THR A 375 -48.93 -34.36 -2.95
CA THR A 375 -48.88 -35.47 -1.97
C THR A 375 -49.00 -36.85 -2.61
N ILE A 376 -47.85 -37.48 -2.86
CA ILE A 376 -47.72 -38.94 -2.84
C ILE A 376 -46.51 -39.28 -1.97
N VAL A 377 -46.80 -40.07 -0.93
CA VAL A 377 -45.88 -40.75 -0.02
C VAL A 377 -45.69 -42.19 -0.52
N GLY A 378 -44.51 -42.76 -0.30
CA GLY A 378 -44.29 -44.22 -0.28
C GLY A 378 -42.82 -44.57 -0.56
N THR A 379 -41.97 -44.83 0.45
CA THR A 379 -41.68 -46.16 1.07
C THR A 379 -41.07 -47.15 0.06
N THR A 380 -40.01 -47.94 0.28
CA THR A 380 -39.15 -48.33 1.43
C THR A 380 -38.13 -49.35 0.88
N THR A 381 -37.11 -49.71 1.69
CA THR A 381 -36.34 -50.99 1.70
C THR A 381 -35.36 -51.28 0.55
N ASN A 382 -34.22 -51.98 0.69
CA ASN A 382 -33.43 -52.56 1.79
C ASN A 382 -32.10 -53.10 1.19
N ALA A 383 -31.12 -53.34 2.07
CA ALA A 383 -30.06 -54.37 2.04
C ALA A 383 -29.03 -54.35 0.88
N GLY A 384 -27.76 -54.71 1.07
CA GLY A 384 -27.01 -55.27 2.18
C GLY A 384 -25.60 -55.65 1.68
N ASP A 385 -24.68 -55.88 2.64
CA ASP A 385 -23.57 -56.84 2.59
C ASP A 385 -22.47 -56.67 1.51
N THR A 386 -21.16 -56.71 1.75
CA THR A 386 -20.39 -57.61 2.64
C THR A 386 -18.91 -57.17 2.71
N ASN A 387 -18.25 -57.65 3.77
CA ASN A 387 -16.83 -57.54 4.14
C ASN A 387 -15.81 -58.09 3.13
N LEU A 388 -14.55 -57.64 3.23
CA LEU A 388 -13.38 -58.54 3.12
C LEU A 388 -12.16 -58.03 3.90
N ILE A 389 -11.70 -58.88 4.81
CA ILE A 389 -10.50 -58.79 5.67
C ILE A 389 -9.33 -59.52 4.99
N SER A 390 -8.11 -59.01 5.12
CA SER A 390 -6.85 -59.75 5.36
C SER A 390 -5.66 -58.81 5.09
N GLY A 391 -4.50 -58.86 5.74
CA GLY A 391 -3.93 -59.74 6.75
C GLY A 391 -2.52 -59.23 7.06
N GLY A 392 -2.05 -59.41 8.29
CA GLY A 392 -0.72 -58.99 8.71
C GLY A 392 0.39 -59.97 8.29
N LEU A 393 1.61 -59.46 8.13
CA LEU A 393 2.84 -60.25 8.18
C LEU A 393 3.91 -59.48 8.97
N ARG A 394 4.39 -60.11 10.06
CA ARG A 394 5.64 -59.77 10.75
C ARG A 394 6.81 -60.41 10.00
N LYS A 395 7.93 -59.69 9.86
CA LYS A 395 9.28 -60.26 9.80
C LYS A 395 10.26 -59.35 10.54
N SER A 396 10.97 -59.96 11.46
CA SER A 396 12.10 -59.45 12.24
C SER A 396 13.42 -59.63 11.48
N HIS A 397 14.26 -58.59 11.43
CA HIS A 397 15.71 -58.76 11.35
C HIS A 397 16.41 -57.57 12.01
N LEU A 398 17.47 -57.88 12.74
CA LEU A 398 18.23 -57.01 13.65
C LEU A 398 19.27 -56.16 12.89
N GLU A 399 19.62 -55.04 13.54
CA GLU A 399 20.92 -54.34 13.56
C GLU A 399 21.24 -53.16 12.62
N ASN A 400 21.72 -52.10 13.30
CA ASN A 400 22.41 -50.89 12.87
C ASN A 400 21.61 -49.73 12.25
N GLN A 401 20.84 -49.02 13.09
CA GLN A 401 20.46 -47.62 12.83
C GLN A 401 21.44 -46.66 13.52
N LYS A 402 22.32 -46.03 12.73
CA LYS A 402 22.93 -44.74 13.10
C LYS A 402 21.81 -43.70 13.11
N SER A 403 21.64 -43.00 14.24
CA SER A 403 20.70 -41.89 14.37
C SER A 403 21.01 -40.79 13.36
N VAL A 404 20.02 -40.41 12.55
CA VAL A 404 20.11 -39.29 11.61
C VAL A 404 20.14 -37.97 12.43
N PRO A 405 21.03 -37.01 12.10
CA PRO A 405 21.06 -35.71 12.77
C PRO A 405 19.71 -34.99 12.67
N ARG A 406 19.27 -34.35 13.76
CA ARG A 406 17.99 -33.62 13.91
C ARG A 406 17.72 -32.55 12.82
N ALA A 407 18.76 -32.10 12.11
CA ALA A 407 18.66 -31.16 10.99
C ALA A 407 18.21 -31.79 9.65
N LEU A 408 18.16 -33.13 9.56
CA LEU A 408 17.78 -33.88 8.35
C LEU A 408 16.52 -34.74 8.55
N ALA A 409 15.82 -34.59 9.68
CA ALA A 409 14.50 -35.16 9.86
C ALA A 409 13.51 -34.38 8.98
N LEU A 410 13.02 -35.01 7.92
CA LEU A 410 11.88 -34.49 7.16
C LEU A 410 10.71 -34.31 8.14
N PRO A 411 9.97 -33.19 8.09
CA PRO A 411 8.80 -33.02 8.95
C PRO A 411 7.86 -34.20 8.71
N GLU A 412 7.40 -34.82 9.80
CA GLU A 412 6.34 -35.84 9.74
C GLU A 412 5.18 -35.30 8.90
N ARG A 413 4.59 -36.16 8.07
CA ARG A 413 3.36 -35.83 7.34
C ARG A 413 2.31 -35.37 8.36
N LYS A 414 2.12 -34.06 8.45
CA LYS A 414 1.06 -33.46 9.26
C LYS A 414 -0.30 -33.89 8.70
N ASP A 415 -1.15 -34.37 9.59
CA ASP A 415 -2.54 -34.76 9.37
C ASP A 415 -3.28 -33.64 8.59
N PRO A 416 -3.95 -33.93 7.45
CA PRO A 416 -4.56 -32.94 6.54
C PRO A 416 -5.75 -32.16 7.12
N ARG A 417 -5.96 -32.19 8.44
CA ARG A 417 -7.16 -31.68 9.13
C ARG A 417 -6.99 -30.34 9.85
N HIS A 418 -5.80 -29.74 9.85
CA HIS A 418 -5.60 -28.43 10.49
C HIS A 418 -5.82 -27.32 9.46
N GLY A 419 -6.91 -26.55 9.63
CA GLY A 419 -7.23 -25.41 8.77
C GLY A 419 -6.11 -24.37 8.74
N CYS A 420 -5.97 -23.69 7.61
CA CYS A 420 -5.05 -22.54 7.45
C CYS A 420 -5.54 -21.29 8.20
N HIS A 421 -6.84 -21.19 8.47
CA HIS A 421 -7.49 -20.00 9.02
C HIS A 421 -7.77 -20.20 10.51
N ALA A 422 -7.13 -19.42 11.38
CA ALA A 422 -7.41 -19.46 12.81
C ALA A 422 -8.80 -18.93 13.15
N LEU A 423 -9.31 -17.96 12.38
CA LEU A 423 -10.70 -17.51 12.46
C LEU A 423 -11.54 -18.22 11.40
N GLY A 424 -11.87 -19.49 11.68
CA GLY A 424 -12.75 -20.31 10.86
C GLY A 424 -14.24 -20.14 11.19
N ARG A 425 -15.06 -21.04 10.63
CA ARG A 425 -16.51 -21.05 10.76
C ARG A 425 -16.99 -21.00 12.21
N GLN A 426 -16.43 -21.84 13.09
CA GLN A 426 -16.88 -21.95 14.48
C GLN A 426 -16.56 -20.68 15.27
N THR A 427 -15.34 -20.15 15.16
CA THR A 427 -14.99 -18.90 15.85
C THR A 427 -15.81 -17.72 15.33
N LEU A 428 -16.08 -17.64 14.02
CA LEU A 428 -16.89 -16.56 13.45
C LEU A 428 -18.36 -16.66 13.86
N GLU A 429 -18.94 -17.86 13.94
CA GLU A 429 -20.28 -18.05 14.49
C GLU A 429 -20.39 -17.54 15.93
N GLU A 430 -19.41 -17.88 16.78
CA GLU A 430 -19.35 -17.39 18.15
C GLU A 430 -19.16 -15.87 18.22
N PHE A 431 -18.32 -15.31 17.35
CA PHE A 431 -18.15 -13.86 17.20
C PHE A 431 -19.47 -13.17 16.86
N HIS A 432 -20.23 -13.70 15.90
CA HIS A 432 -21.51 -13.10 15.49
C HIS A 432 -22.55 -13.18 16.62
N LYS A 433 -22.60 -14.30 17.35
CA LYS A 433 -23.47 -14.45 18.54
C LYS A 433 -23.11 -13.41 19.60
N ASP A 434 -21.83 -13.28 19.94
CA ASP A 434 -21.37 -12.34 20.97
C ASP A 434 -21.63 -10.90 20.54
N ARG A 435 -21.29 -10.54 19.30
CA ARG A 435 -21.57 -9.21 18.73
C ARG A 435 -23.06 -8.87 18.79
N SER A 436 -23.96 -9.82 18.52
CA SER A 436 -25.42 -9.60 18.56
C SER A 436 -25.96 -9.29 19.97
N ARG A 437 -25.23 -9.72 21.01
CA ARG A 437 -25.59 -9.52 22.42
C ARG A 437 -24.89 -8.31 23.04
N MET A 438 -23.91 -7.72 22.36
CA MET A 438 -23.16 -6.57 22.86
C MET A 438 -23.94 -5.27 22.66
N LEU A 439 -24.09 -4.51 23.74
CA LEU A 439 -24.54 -3.12 23.70
C LEU A 439 -23.31 -2.21 23.77
N LEU A 440 -23.06 -1.51 22.67
CA LEU A 440 -22.00 -0.51 22.61
C LEU A 440 -22.60 0.89 22.83
N PRO A 441 -21.91 1.78 23.56
CA PRO A 441 -22.28 3.19 23.62
C PRO A 441 -22.39 3.81 22.22
N SER A 442 -23.25 4.82 22.06
CA SER A 442 -23.53 5.46 20.76
C SER A 442 -22.30 6.10 20.10
N TRP A 443 -21.28 6.45 20.88
CA TRP A 443 -20.03 7.04 20.40
C TRP A 443 -19.00 6.00 19.91
N ILE A 444 -19.29 4.69 20.03
CA ILE A 444 -18.45 3.63 19.50
C ILE A 444 -19.02 3.13 18.18
N THR A 445 -18.22 3.22 17.11
CA THR A 445 -18.56 2.62 15.81
C THR A 445 -18.60 1.10 15.92
N ALA A 446 -19.78 0.50 15.76
CA ALA A 446 -19.93 -0.95 15.84
C ALA A 446 -19.20 -1.69 14.71
N ALA A 447 -18.64 -2.87 15.02
CA ALA A 447 -18.14 -3.79 14.01
C ALA A 447 -19.24 -4.16 13.01
N PRO A 448 -18.93 -4.48 11.74
CA PRO A 448 -19.95 -4.85 10.77
C PRO A 448 -20.66 -6.17 11.15
N ALA A 449 -21.97 -6.29 10.88
CA ALA A 449 -22.74 -7.48 11.23
C ALA A 449 -22.23 -8.73 10.49
N GLY A 450 -21.88 -8.58 9.22
CA GLY A 450 -21.27 -9.61 8.38
C GLY A 450 -19.74 -9.63 8.39
N PHE A 451 -19.10 -9.35 9.53
CA PHE A 451 -17.63 -9.50 9.66
C PHE A 451 -17.17 -10.90 9.22
N GLY A 452 -16.07 -10.99 8.47
CA GLY A 452 -15.59 -12.25 7.86
C GLY A 452 -16.28 -12.63 6.55
N THR A 453 -17.34 -11.93 6.13
CA THR A 453 -18.01 -12.12 4.83
C THR A 453 -17.60 -11.03 3.81
N THR A 454 -17.93 -11.25 2.53
CA THR A 454 -17.75 -10.26 1.47
C THR A 454 -18.83 -9.16 1.44
N GLN A 455 -19.89 -9.27 2.24
CA GLN A 455 -21.08 -8.42 2.15
C GLN A 455 -20.82 -6.95 2.52
N HIS A 456 -19.90 -6.69 3.45
CA HIS A 456 -19.69 -5.35 4.02
C HIS A 456 -18.56 -4.54 3.35
N GLY A 457 -17.86 -5.12 2.37
CA GLY A 457 -16.73 -4.46 1.71
C GLY A 457 -15.51 -4.25 2.62
N LYS A 458 -14.81 -3.12 2.46
CA LYS A 458 -13.62 -2.78 3.24
C LYS A 458 -14.02 -2.13 4.56
N LEU A 459 -13.54 -2.68 5.66
CA LEU A 459 -13.74 -2.11 7.00
C LEU A 459 -12.99 -0.78 7.16
N SER A 460 -13.62 0.18 7.85
CA SER A 460 -12.97 1.41 8.31
C SER A 460 -12.02 1.15 9.48
N ALA A 461 -11.18 2.12 9.82
CA ALA A 461 -10.26 1.99 10.94
C ALA A 461 -11.00 1.84 12.28
N ASP A 462 -12.06 2.63 12.52
CA ASP A 462 -12.86 2.49 13.74
C ASP A 462 -13.53 1.11 13.84
N GLN A 463 -13.96 0.55 12.71
CA GLN A 463 -14.48 -0.81 12.69
C GLN A 463 -13.41 -1.83 13.06
N TRP A 464 -12.17 -1.67 12.56
CA TRP A 464 -11.05 -2.52 12.97
C TRP A 464 -10.68 -2.35 14.44
N LYS A 465 -10.72 -1.11 14.96
CA LYS A 465 -10.53 -0.83 16.38
C LYS A 465 -11.55 -1.62 17.19
N THR A 466 -12.85 -1.47 16.91
CA THR A 466 -13.92 -2.16 17.64
C THR A 466 -13.81 -3.68 17.53
N VAL A 467 -13.51 -4.20 16.33
CA VAL A 467 -13.27 -5.63 16.12
C VAL A 467 -12.10 -6.12 16.99
N GLY A 468 -10.96 -5.44 16.96
CA GLY A 468 -9.73 -5.89 17.61
C GLY A 468 -9.67 -5.65 19.12
N THR A 469 -10.28 -4.57 19.61
CA THR A 469 -10.17 -4.15 21.02
C THR A 469 -11.38 -4.51 21.87
N ILE A 470 -12.53 -4.83 21.24
CA ILE A 470 -13.77 -5.15 21.96
C ILE A 470 -14.30 -6.53 21.54
N ASN A 471 -14.66 -6.71 20.28
CA ASN A 471 -15.40 -7.92 19.88
C ASN A 471 -14.56 -9.19 19.94
N LEU A 472 -13.36 -9.18 19.35
CA LEU A 472 -12.47 -10.33 19.35
C LEU A 472 -11.96 -10.67 20.75
N PRO A 473 -11.48 -9.73 21.59
CA PRO A 473 -11.08 -10.06 22.95
C PRO A 473 -12.19 -10.79 23.73
N VAL A 474 -13.42 -10.30 23.69
CA VAL A 474 -14.54 -10.97 24.38
C VAL A 474 -14.79 -12.37 23.83
N THR A 475 -14.81 -12.52 22.50
CA THR A 475 -15.07 -13.81 21.86
C THR A 475 -13.95 -14.81 22.16
N LEU A 476 -12.70 -14.42 21.91
CA LEU A 476 -11.53 -15.29 21.96
C LEU A 476 -11.13 -15.64 23.40
N ILE A 477 -11.28 -14.74 24.37
CA ILE A 477 -11.07 -15.10 25.78
C ILE A 477 -12.05 -16.19 26.20
N ARG A 478 -13.32 -16.09 25.74
CA ARG A 478 -14.35 -17.08 26.05
C ARG A 478 -14.15 -18.41 25.33
N THR A 479 -13.73 -18.38 24.06
CA THR A 479 -13.62 -19.60 23.23
C THR A 479 -12.24 -20.25 23.32
N TRP A 480 -11.16 -19.48 23.28
CA TRP A 480 -9.78 -19.98 23.25
C TRP A 480 -9.10 -19.95 24.63
N GLY A 481 -9.59 -19.15 25.58
CA GLY A 481 -8.95 -18.97 26.89
C GLY A 481 -8.92 -20.22 27.77
N SER A 482 -9.80 -21.20 27.52
CA SER A 482 -9.79 -22.51 28.19
C SER A 482 -9.14 -23.62 27.34
N GLU A 483 -8.69 -23.32 26.12
CA GLU A 483 -7.99 -24.28 25.28
C GLU A 483 -6.53 -24.43 25.73
N THR A 484 -5.85 -25.47 25.24
CA THR A 484 -4.42 -25.69 25.47
C THR A 484 -3.65 -25.68 24.15
N GLY A 485 -2.42 -25.20 24.16
CA GLY A 485 -1.53 -25.19 22.99
C GLY A 485 -1.67 -23.92 22.15
N ARG A 486 -1.43 -24.03 20.84
CA ARG A 486 -1.18 -22.88 19.96
C ARG A 486 -2.30 -21.83 19.95
N ARG A 487 -3.58 -22.20 20.05
CA ARG A 487 -4.69 -21.22 20.04
C ARG A 487 -4.67 -20.34 21.29
N LEU A 488 -4.31 -20.89 22.45
CA LEU A 488 -4.13 -20.11 23.67
C LEU A 488 -2.91 -19.17 23.56
N GLU A 489 -1.80 -19.66 23.00
CA GLU A 489 -0.60 -18.82 22.74
C GLU A 489 -0.91 -17.67 21.77
N MET A 490 -1.68 -17.93 20.72
CA MET A 490 -2.14 -16.90 19.79
C MET A 490 -3.04 -15.87 20.48
N LEU A 491 -3.94 -16.30 21.36
CA LEU A 491 -4.76 -15.38 22.16
C LEU A 491 -3.87 -14.48 23.02
N HIS A 492 -2.91 -15.04 23.78
CA HIS A 492 -2.00 -14.23 24.60
C HIS A 492 -1.23 -13.22 23.75
N ASN A 493 -0.64 -13.65 22.62
CA ASN A 493 0.07 -12.75 21.72
C ASN A 493 -0.83 -11.64 21.16
N PHE A 494 -2.08 -11.95 20.85
CA PHE A 494 -3.05 -10.95 20.40
C PHE A 494 -3.39 -9.95 21.50
N MET A 495 -3.61 -10.43 22.74
CA MET A 495 -3.88 -9.56 23.88
C MET A 495 -2.70 -8.64 24.20
N ASP A 496 -1.46 -9.14 24.19
CA ASP A 496 -0.25 -8.32 24.33
C ASP A 496 -0.19 -7.23 23.24
N GLY A 497 -0.54 -7.60 22.00
CA GLY A 497 -0.61 -6.66 20.88
C GLY A 497 -1.69 -5.59 21.07
N ILE A 498 -2.86 -5.95 21.59
CA ILE A 498 -3.94 -5.00 21.89
C ILE A 498 -3.56 -4.09 23.07
N GLU A 499 -2.92 -4.63 24.11
CA GLU A 499 -2.40 -3.85 25.23
C GLU A 499 -1.39 -2.81 24.75
N ALA A 500 -0.42 -3.20 23.91
CA ALA A 500 0.54 -2.27 23.33
C ALA A 500 -0.13 -1.18 22.46
N ILE A 501 -1.24 -1.50 21.77
CA ILE A 501 -1.99 -0.52 20.96
C ILE A 501 -2.73 0.49 21.85
N GLU A 502 -3.31 0.06 22.97
CA GLU A 502 -4.08 0.92 23.87
C GLU A 502 -3.18 1.68 24.87
N ASP A 503 -2.05 1.10 25.28
CA ASP A 503 -1.09 1.77 26.19
C ASP A 503 -0.23 2.82 25.51
N ASN A 504 -0.13 2.83 24.17
CA ASN A 504 0.41 3.97 23.40
C ASN A 504 -0.35 5.29 23.63
N TRP A 505 -1.49 5.26 24.35
CA TRP A 505 -2.29 6.42 24.72
C TRP A 505 -2.03 6.95 26.15
N LYS A 506 -1.25 6.24 26.98
CA LYS A 506 -0.83 6.69 28.32
C LYS A 506 0.57 7.27 28.28
#